data_AF-A0A924HTC7-F1
#
_entry.id   AF-A0A924HTC7-F1
#
_cell.length_a   1.000
_cell.length_b   1.000
_cell.length_c   1.000
_cell.angle_alpha   90.00
_cell.angle_beta   90.00
_cell.angle_gamma   90.00
#
_symmetry.space_group_name_H-M   'P 1'
#
loop_
_entity.id
_entity.type
_entity.pdbx_description
1 polymer ?
#
loop_
_entity_poly.entity_id
_entity_poly.type
_entity_poly.pdbx_seq_one_letter_code
_entity_poly.pdbx_strand_id
1 'polypeptide(L)'
;MGSLDIGVKKMILKEKVSIRITMVDLLNTQRWQQRVQFANMDFTYRRKRESRVIRLQFGWSFGKSKYQVRERKTNEDANRIKVKS
;
A
#
# COMPACT_ATOMS: atom_id res chain seq x y z
N MET A 1 -4.86 -18.79 -12.94
CA MET A 1 -5.33 -17.56 -13.61
C MET A 1 -4.49 -16.41 -13.09
N GLY A 2 -3.77 -15.72 -13.96
CA GLY A 2 -2.96 -14.55 -13.58
C GLY A 2 -3.68 -13.26 -13.98
N SER A 3 -3.51 -12.22 -13.17
CA SER A 3 -3.84 -10.84 -13.53
C SER A 3 -2.57 -10.00 -13.47
N LEU A 4 -2.46 -9.04 -14.37
CA LEU A 4 -1.42 -8.01 -14.30
C LEU A 4 -2.03 -6.78 -13.65
N ASP A 5 -1.52 -6.44 -12.47
CA ASP A 5 -1.97 -5.27 -11.72
C ASP A 5 -0.86 -4.23 -11.74
N ILE A 6 -1.23 -2.98 -12.03
CA ILE A 6 -0.29 -1.85 -12.10
C ILE A 6 -0.79 -0.74 -11.19
N GLY A 7 0.11 -0.14 -10.41
CA GLY A 7 -0.25 0.99 -9.56
C GLY A 7 0.86 2.03 -9.47
N VAL A 8 0.46 3.30 -9.44
CA VAL A 8 1.35 4.45 -9.25
C VAL A 8 0.98 5.13 -7.94
N LYS A 9 1.98 5.43 -7.12
CA LYS A 9 1.84 6.18 -5.86
C LYS A 9 2.69 7.45 -5.95
N LYS A 10 2.09 8.59 -5.64
CA LYS A 10 2.81 9.86 -5.48
C LYS A 10 2.66 10.36 -4.04
N MET A 11 3.80 10.68 -3.42
CA MET A 11 3.83 11.36 -2.13
C MET A 11 4.01 12.86 -2.37
N ILE A 12 3.20 13.67 -1.70
CA ILE A 12 3.17 15.13 -1.80
C ILE A 12 3.17 15.75 -0.38
N LEU A 13 3.43 17.05 -0.28
CA LEU A 13 3.53 17.80 0.99
C LEU A 13 4.57 17.21 1.97
N LYS A 14 5.85 17.12 1.57
CA LYS A 14 6.93 16.56 2.44
C LYS A 14 6.55 15.21 3.04
N GLU A 15 6.06 14.31 2.19
CA GLU A 15 5.64 12.94 2.55
C GLU A 15 4.44 12.85 3.51
N LYS A 16 3.71 13.95 3.73
CA LYS A 16 2.52 13.95 4.58
C LYS A 16 1.28 13.43 3.89
N VAL A 17 1.19 13.59 2.56
CA VAL A 17 0.01 13.18 1.78
C VAL A 17 0.44 12.19 0.72
N SER A 18 -0.33 11.13 0.54
CA SER A 18 -0.10 10.11 -0.47
C SER A 18 -1.35 9.89 -1.31
N ILE A 19 -1.19 9.90 -2.62
CA ILE A 19 -2.24 9.57 -3.59
C ILE A 19 -1.75 8.35 -4.35
N ARG A 20 -2.54 7.27 -4.35
CA ARG A 20 -2.24 6.06 -5.11
C ARG A 20 -3.42 5.70 -5.99
N ILE A 21 -3.10 5.38 -7.24
CA ILE A 21 -4.02 4.83 -8.22
C ILE A 21 -3.52 3.44 -8.57
N THR A 22 -4.39 2.45 -8.52
CA THR A 22 -4.08 1.06 -8.87
C THR A 22 -5.14 0.52 -9.82
N MET A 23 -4.70 -0.05 -10.93
CA MET A 23 -5.53 -0.78 -11.87
C MET A 23 -5.27 -2.27 -11.69
N VAL A 24 -6.33 -3.03 -11.45
CA VAL A 24 -6.30 -4.48 -11.29
C VAL A 24 -6.78 -5.13 -12.59
N ASP A 25 -6.09 -6.19 -13.02
CA ASP A 25 -6.36 -6.96 -14.25
C ASP A 25 -6.32 -6.12 -15.55
N LEU A 26 -5.22 -5.39 -15.78
CA LEU A 26 -5.05 -4.56 -16.97
C LEU A 26 -5.23 -5.36 -18.27
N LEU A 27 -4.74 -6.61 -18.29
CA LEU A 27 -4.79 -7.49 -19.46
C LEU A 27 -6.12 -8.23 -19.63
N ASN A 28 -7.09 -8.07 -18.70
CA ASN A 28 -8.43 -8.70 -18.79
C ASN A 28 -8.37 -10.22 -18.93
N THR A 29 -7.49 -10.84 -18.16
CA THR A 29 -7.09 -12.25 -18.30
C THR A 29 -7.83 -13.18 -17.33
N GLN A 30 -8.52 -12.63 -16.32
CA GLN A 30 -9.38 -13.45 -15.44
C GLN A 30 -10.72 -13.77 -16.10
N ARG A 31 -10.69 -14.65 -17.11
CA ARG A 31 -11.89 -15.20 -17.76
C ARG A 31 -12.12 -16.62 -17.29
N TRP A 32 -13.03 -16.81 -16.34
CA TRP A 32 -13.38 -18.15 -15.88
C TRP A 32 -14.27 -18.85 -16.91
N GLN A 33 -13.78 -19.96 -17.47
CA GLN A 33 -14.53 -20.82 -18.37
C GLN A 33 -14.72 -22.17 -17.68
N GLN A 34 -15.97 -22.55 -17.45
CA GLN A 34 -16.30 -23.88 -16.94
C GLN A 34 -17.05 -24.60 -18.06
N ARG A 35 -16.44 -25.66 -18.58
CA ARG A 35 -17.10 -26.62 -19.47
C ARG A 35 -17.52 -27.80 -18.61
N VAL A 36 -18.82 -28.05 -18.54
CA VAL A 36 -19.39 -29.20 -17.83
C VAL A 36 -19.98 -30.12 -18.89
N GLN A 37 -19.45 -31.35 -18.98
CA GLN A 37 -20.04 -32.42 -19.78
C GLN A 37 -20.77 -33.37 -18.84
N PHE A 38 -22.09 -33.48 -18.99
CA PHE A 38 -22.92 -34.38 -18.20
C PHE A 38 -23.88 -35.13 -19.11
N ALA A 39 -23.70 -36.46 -19.22
CA ALA A 39 -24.44 -37.33 -20.13
C ALA A 39 -24.43 -36.83 -21.59
N ASN A 40 -25.60 -36.71 -22.24
CA ASN A 40 -25.75 -36.18 -23.62
C ASN A 40 -25.92 -34.66 -23.69
N MET A 41 -25.64 -33.93 -22.60
CA MET A 41 -25.87 -32.50 -22.54
C MET A 41 -24.54 -31.73 -22.46
N ASP A 42 -24.26 -30.98 -23.52
CA ASP A 42 -23.14 -30.03 -23.58
C ASP A 42 -23.59 -28.66 -23.08
N PHE A 43 -23.29 -28.33 -21.82
CA PHE A 43 -23.51 -27.00 -21.27
C PHE A 43 -22.22 -26.19 -21.28
N THR A 44 -22.20 -25.11 -22.05
CA THR A 44 -21.10 -24.14 -22.05
C THR A 44 -21.48 -22.92 -21.20
N TYR A 45 -21.02 -22.88 -19.95
CA TYR A 45 -21.27 -21.75 -19.05
C TYR A 45 -20.09 -20.76 -19.09
N ARG A 46 -20.33 -19.58 -19.68
CA ARG A 46 -19.34 -18.49 -19.75
C ARG A 46 -19.69 -17.42 -18.73
N ARG A 47 -19.11 -17.50 -17.52
CA ARG A 47 -19.27 -16.47 -16.49
C ARG A 47 -18.07 -15.54 -16.48
N LYS A 48 -18.24 -14.34 -17.04
CA LYS A 48 -17.26 -13.25 -16.94
C LYS A 48 -17.38 -12.65 -15.53
N ARG A 49 -16.44 -12.98 -14.65
CA ARG A 49 -16.30 -12.28 -13.37
C ARG A 49 -15.86 -10.85 -13.69
N GLU A 50 -16.44 -9.84 -13.04
CA GLU A 50 -15.94 -8.46 -13.13
C GLU A 50 -14.47 -8.47 -12.71
N SER A 51 -13.57 -8.27 -13.67
CA SER A 51 -12.16 -8.50 -13.44
C SER A 51 -11.34 -7.22 -13.42
N ARG A 52 -11.81 -6.15 -14.08
CA ARG A 52 -11.14 -4.85 -14.14
C ARG A 52 -11.64 -3.92 -13.03
N VAL A 53 -10.76 -3.55 -12.11
CA VAL A 53 -11.08 -2.63 -11.02
C VAL A 53 -10.06 -1.51 -10.97
N ILE A 54 -10.53 -0.26 -10.91
CA ILE A 54 -9.69 0.91 -10.62
C ILE A 54 -9.86 1.25 -9.14
N ARG A 55 -8.74 1.33 -8.42
CA ARG A 55 -8.70 1.64 -6.99
C ARG A 55 -7.98 2.98 -6.77
N LEU A 56 -8.69 3.93 -6.19
CA LEU A 56 -8.16 5.21 -5.73
C LEU A 56 -7.93 5.13 -4.22
N GLN A 57 -6.74 5.49 -3.75
CA GLN A 57 -6.39 5.52 -2.33
C GLN A 57 -5.81 6.89 -2.00
N PHE A 58 -6.38 7.54 -0.99
CA PHE A 58 -5.90 8.79 -0.42
C PHE A 58 -5.44 8.51 1.01
N GLY A 59 -4.21 8.93 1.35
CA GLY A 59 -3.66 8.82 2.69
C GLY A 59 -3.09 10.15 3.15
N TRP A 60 -3.43 10.56 4.37
CA TRP A 60 -2.91 11.78 4.99
C TRP A 60 -2.37 11.46 6.39
N SER A 61 -1.06 11.65 6.57
CA SER A 61 -0.36 11.47 7.83
C SER A 61 -0.27 12.80 8.58
N PHE A 62 -0.95 12.89 9.72
CA PHE A 62 -0.91 14.03 10.63
C PHE A 62 0.00 13.73 11.85
N GLY A 63 0.83 14.70 12.27
CA GLY A 63 1.74 14.56 13.41
C GLY A 63 3.19 15.00 13.12
N LYS A 64 4.01 15.10 14.18
CA LYS A 64 5.46 15.35 14.05
C LYS A 64 6.16 14.05 13.66
N SER A 65 6.63 13.94 12.43
CA SER A 65 7.40 12.76 11.95
C SER A 65 8.84 12.71 12.49
N LYS A 66 9.34 13.82 13.02
CA LYS A 66 10.66 13.92 13.63
C LYS A 66 10.52 13.89 15.15
N TYR A 67 10.67 12.70 15.72
CA TYR A 67 11.20 12.62 17.08
C TYR A 67 12.65 13.08 17.00
N GLN A 68 12.89 14.37 17.25
CA GLN A 68 14.24 14.82 17.58
C GLN A 68 14.58 14.11 18.90
N VAL A 69 15.45 13.10 18.82
CA VAL A 69 16.08 12.53 19.99
C VAL A 69 16.81 13.68 20.68
N ARG A 70 16.21 14.21 21.74
CA ARG A 70 16.82 15.28 22.53
C ARG A 70 17.96 14.62 23.28
N GLU A 71 19.17 14.68 22.74
CA GLU A 71 20.37 14.34 23.49
C GLU A 71 20.43 15.25 24.72
N ARG A 72 20.07 14.70 25.88
CA ARG A 72 20.28 15.36 27.16
C ARG A 72 21.79 15.42 27.39
N LYS A 73 22.38 16.60 27.24
CA LYS A 73 23.71 16.90 27.78
C LYS A 73 23.61 16.97 29.31
N THR A 74 23.61 15.82 29.99
CA THR A 74 23.59 15.74 31.46
C THR A 74 24.99 15.93 32.08
N ASN A 75 26.04 16.16 31.28
CA ASN A 75 27.42 16.05 31.75
C ASN A 75 28.11 17.38 32.11
N GLU A 76 27.47 18.55 31.94
CA GLU A 76 28.11 19.83 32.28
C GLU A 76 27.99 20.18 33.78
N ASP A 77 26.93 19.73 34.46
CA ASP A 77 26.74 20.00 35.90
C ASP A 77 27.58 19.08 36.80
N ALA A 78 27.91 17.87 36.35
CA ALA A 78 28.72 16.91 37.12
C ALA A 78 30.20 17.36 37.26
N ASN A 79 30.72 18.14 36.32
CA ASN A 79 32.10 18.62 36.35
C ASN A 79 32.31 19.86 37.22
N ARG A 80 31.25 20.61 37.56
CA ARG A 80 31.36 21.79 38.44
C ARG A 80 31.51 21.42 39.92
N ILE A 81 31.01 20.25 40.33
CA ILE A 81 31.05 19.79 41.72
C ILE A 81 32.45 19.26 42.09
N LYS A 82 33.19 18.67 41.13
CA LYS A 82 34.54 18.13 41.38
C LYS A 82 35.64 19.18 41.53
N VAL A 83 35.42 20.43 41.13
CA VAL A 83 36.44 21.50 41.22
C VAL A 83 36.41 22.21 42.59
N LYS A 84 35.39 21.94 43.42
CA LYS A 84 35.21 22.59 44.72
C LYS A 84 35.53 21.72 45.94
N SER A 85 36.14 20.54 45.76
CA SER A 85 36.55 19.67 46.87
C SER A 85 38.06 19.54 46.98
#